data_AF-A0A937T915-F1
#
_entry.id   AF-A0A937T915-F1
#
_cell.length_a   1.000
_cell.length_b   1.000
_cell.length_c   1.000
_cell.angle_alpha   90.00
_cell.angle_beta   90.00
_cell.angle_gamma   90.00
#
_symmetry.space_group_name_H-M   'P 1'
#
loop_
_entity.id
_entity.type
_entity.pdbx_description
1 polymer ?
#
loop_
_entity_poly.entity_id
_entity_poly.type
_entity_poly.pdbx_seq_one_letter_code
_entity_poly.pdbx_strand_id
1 'polypeptide(L)'
;MPNDLTKQLKQIPLFAKLSRDDLKAVVKLVKRVQYPTRSEICRQGQLGVTAYFVESGELSVLHIDPEGVEREVTRLGPGEYFGETSLLLGEPRDATVEVVQNATLLYLNKDEFDQLLHERPSVLKALQMRPDVAEKRRTRRFKWQDPDEVIVTRLHKHNAILIRNLAAPSFMLLMDLVGCWYLRSGGTVVLITGGLLALIPLLFALYLTVDQYNDNYILTNKRVVHEERVPLMYESRAEAPLRTVQDIQQSQEGLLAQLFNFGDLIIETAGERGHVIFRQISNPAETRDAIFEQIRRVQAGARAEDRAAIRDALRRQFGIQSPEEPVTVPPRPPEKRPFKLAVPGWLLAPLRIFTYFLPSLRHEQGDTIIWRKHWIAMIRPIAIPTTLTVAATFITIYLVSLNPSNLAPILIGYGTLMAFLFPWWLWRFDDWQNDIYQVTATRIIDIERWPFYLREQRREASLGKIQNVSLEIPGVLGKLLNYGSVTIETAGAEPFTFDCVKNPRDVQAEIFRRVETFQQLERQEEAERRRAELVDWFTVYDQIDLSKDSANPPPSSHQQET
;
A
#
# COMPACT_ATOMS: atom_id res chain seq x y z
N MET A 1 33.14 31.31 12.52
CA MET A 1 32.43 30.04 12.77
C MET A 1 31.55 29.57 11.59
N PRO A 2 30.69 30.36 10.91
CA PRO A 2 29.82 29.85 9.82
C PRO A 2 30.56 29.52 8.50
N ASN A 3 31.62 30.28 8.17
CA ASN A 3 32.35 30.12 6.91
C ASN A 3 33.14 28.81 6.82
N ASP A 4 33.45 28.17 7.96
CA ASP A 4 34.22 26.93 7.99
C ASP A 4 33.34 25.71 7.70
N LEU A 5 32.16 25.65 8.36
CA LEU A 5 31.15 24.63 8.09
C LEU A 5 30.67 24.67 6.63
N THR A 6 30.54 25.87 6.07
CA THR A 6 30.17 26.06 4.65
C THR A 6 31.22 25.45 3.71
N LYS A 7 32.51 25.50 4.07
CA LYS A 7 33.59 24.86 3.28
C LYS A 7 33.56 23.34 3.44
N GLN A 8 33.41 22.85 4.67
CA GLN A 8 33.34 21.41 4.97
C GLN A 8 32.15 20.76 4.23
N LEU A 9 30.94 21.31 4.37
CA LEU A 9 29.76 20.77 3.68
C LEU A 9 29.91 20.80 2.16
N LYS A 10 30.62 21.78 1.60
CA LYS A 10 30.87 21.86 0.15
C LYS A 10 31.81 20.77 -0.38
N GLN A 11 32.65 20.18 0.47
CA GLN A 11 33.50 19.05 0.11
C GLN A 11 32.72 17.74 0.01
N ILE A 12 31.54 17.68 0.63
CA ILE A 12 30.68 16.51 0.64
C ILE A 12 30.01 16.39 -0.74
N PRO A 13 30.11 15.23 -1.43
CA PRO A 13 29.57 15.05 -2.77
C PRO A 13 28.12 15.52 -2.91
N LEU A 14 27.27 15.15 -1.94
CA LEU A 14 25.84 15.50 -1.91
C LEU A 14 25.57 17.01 -2.09
N PHE A 15 26.43 17.88 -1.55
CA PHE A 15 26.26 19.33 -1.51
C PHE A 15 27.20 20.11 -2.42
N ALA A 16 28.12 19.43 -3.14
CA ALA A 16 29.22 20.08 -3.84
C ALA A 16 28.77 21.10 -4.91
N LYS A 17 27.59 20.89 -5.51
CA LYS A 17 26.99 21.78 -6.52
C LYS A 17 26.08 22.87 -5.97
N LEU A 18 25.87 22.95 -4.65
CA LEU A 18 25.04 23.99 -4.06
C LEU A 18 25.68 25.38 -4.19
N SER A 19 24.83 26.38 -4.45
CA SER A 19 25.23 27.79 -4.43
C SER A 19 25.63 28.21 -3.02
N ARG A 20 26.43 29.28 -2.88
CA ARG A 20 26.84 29.76 -1.53
C ARG A 20 25.64 30.11 -0.65
N ASP A 21 24.56 30.63 -1.23
CA ASP A 21 23.37 31.05 -0.47
C ASP A 21 22.47 29.87 -0.10
N ASP A 22 22.41 28.84 -0.93
CA ASP A 22 21.73 27.57 -0.61
C ASP A 22 22.50 26.82 0.47
N LEU A 23 23.83 26.78 0.38
CA LEU A 23 24.68 26.10 1.35
C LEU A 23 24.59 26.77 2.74
N LYS A 24 24.50 28.11 2.80
CA LYS A 24 24.20 28.84 4.04
C LYS A 24 22.85 28.46 4.65
N ALA A 25 21.85 28.14 3.84
CA ALA A 25 20.55 27.71 4.34
C ALA A 25 20.63 26.29 4.92
N VAL A 26 21.35 25.38 4.27
CA VAL A 26 21.63 24.04 4.81
C VAL A 26 22.41 24.13 6.13
N VAL A 27 23.45 24.97 6.21
CA VAL A 27 24.25 25.20 7.43
C VAL A 27 23.40 25.57 8.65
N LYS A 28 22.28 26.28 8.47
CA LYS A 28 21.38 26.65 9.57
C LYS A 28 20.63 25.46 10.18
N LEU A 29 20.47 24.38 9.42
CA LEU A 29 19.77 23.16 9.86
C LEU A 29 20.73 22.11 10.41
N VAL A 30 22.01 22.20 10.08
CA VAL A 30 23.02 21.25 10.53
C VAL A 30 23.27 21.41 12.02
N LYS A 31 23.22 20.30 12.74
CA LYS A 31 23.55 20.21 14.17
C LYS A 31 24.78 19.33 14.34
N ARG A 32 25.59 19.61 15.37
CA ARG A 32 26.82 18.85 15.68
C ARG A 32 26.58 17.95 16.89
N VAL A 33 27.07 16.72 16.83
CA VAL A 33 26.99 15.72 17.90
C VAL A 33 28.33 15.00 18.03
N GLN A 34 28.69 14.62 19.26
CA GLN A 34 29.91 13.85 19.54
C GLN A 34 29.51 12.48 20.08
N TYR A 35 30.19 11.45 19.60
CA TYR A 35 29.99 10.08 20.04
C TYR A 35 31.32 9.45 20.48
N PRO A 36 31.38 8.84 21.68
CA PRO A 36 32.56 8.10 22.10
C PRO A 36 32.73 6.79 21.30
N THR A 37 33.92 6.23 21.30
CA THR A 37 34.22 4.89 20.76
C THR A 37 33.25 3.85 21.32
N ARG A 38 32.84 2.90 20.46
CA ARG A 38 31.81 1.86 20.68
C ARG A 38 30.37 2.37 20.81
N SER A 39 30.11 3.61 20.41
CA SER A 39 28.73 4.11 20.29
C SER A 39 28.11 3.62 18.99
N GLU A 40 26.89 3.08 19.08
CA GLU A 40 26.07 2.77 17.91
C GLU A 40 25.28 4.03 17.52
N ILE A 41 25.48 4.54 16.30
CA ILE A 41 24.82 5.79 15.84
C ILE A 41 23.46 5.48 15.23
N CYS A 42 23.37 4.39 14.48
CA CYS A 42 22.13 3.88 13.93
C CYS A 42 22.25 2.38 13.66
N ARG A 43 21.10 1.72 13.57
CA ARG A 43 21.01 0.29 13.28
C ARG A 43 20.30 0.02 11.98
N GLN A 44 20.76 -0.99 11.25
CA GLN A 44 20.10 -1.47 10.03
C GLN A 44 18.62 -1.78 10.28
N GLY A 45 17.76 -1.35 9.35
CA GLY A 45 16.33 -1.60 9.35
C GLY A 45 15.50 -0.75 10.32
N GLN A 46 16.13 0.02 11.22
CA GLN A 46 15.41 1.05 11.98
C GLN A 46 14.99 2.20 11.07
N LEU A 47 13.82 2.80 11.31
CA LEU A 47 13.42 4.03 10.64
C LEU A 47 14.38 5.16 11.00
N GLY A 48 15.13 5.62 9.99
CA GLY A 48 16.04 6.76 10.11
C GLY A 48 15.41 8.01 9.52
N VAL A 49 15.41 9.12 10.26
CA VAL A 49 15.00 10.44 9.76
C VAL A 49 16.14 11.45 9.75
N THR A 50 17.40 10.98 9.77
CA THR A 50 18.58 11.86 9.77
C THR A 50 19.66 11.38 8.80
N ALA A 51 20.44 12.30 8.23
CA ALA A 51 21.73 11.99 7.59
C ALA A 51 22.87 12.49 8.49
N TYR A 52 24.01 11.78 8.45
CA TYR A 52 25.21 12.13 9.20
C TYR A 52 26.39 12.33 8.25
N PHE A 53 27.22 13.31 8.58
CA PHE A 53 28.44 13.67 7.88
C PHE A 53 29.59 13.66 8.87
N VAL A 54 30.66 12.94 8.56
CA VAL A 54 31.78 12.75 9.46
C VAL A 54 32.68 13.98 9.41
N GLU A 55 32.80 14.67 10.54
CA GLU A 55 33.72 15.80 10.68
C GLU A 55 35.10 15.35 11.18
N SER A 56 35.12 14.43 12.15
CA SER A 56 36.34 13.81 12.68
C SER A 56 36.04 12.43 13.26
N GLY A 57 37.04 11.54 13.32
CA GLY A 57 36.91 10.18 13.86
C GLY A 57 36.77 9.13 12.77
N GLU A 58 36.48 7.89 13.18
CA GLU A 58 36.37 6.73 12.30
C GLU A 58 35.14 5.91 12.71
N LEU A 59 34.30 5.57 11.74
CA LEU A 59 33.09 4.76 11.92
C LEU A 59 33.22 3.45 11.16
N SER A 60 32.62 2.37 11.67
CA SER A 60 32.47 1.09 10.98
C SER A 60 31.02 0.94 10.52
N VAL A 61 30.84 0.50 9.29
CA VAL A 61 29.53 0.21 8.69
C VAL A 61 29.38 -1.31 8.66
N LEU A 62 28.41 -1.79 9.44
CA LEU A 62 28.10 -3.19 9.66
C LEU A 62 26.79 -3.53 8.91
N HIS A 63 26.79 -4.61 8.15
CA HIS A 63 25.59 -5.14 7.52
C HIS A 63 25.18 -6.44 8.19
N ILE A 64 23.89 -6.55 8.52
CA ILE A 64 23.27 -7.71 9.13
C ILE A 64 22.88 -8.68 7.99
N ASP A 65 23.45 -9.87 8.00
CA ASP A 65 23.10 -10.94 7.06
C ASP A 65 21.72 -11.57 7.40
N PRO A 66 21.15 -12.42 6.53
CA PRO A 66 19.86 -13.04 6.79
C PRO A 66 19.83 -13.87 8.08
N GLU A 67 20.96 -14.42 8.50
CA GLU A 67 21.15 -15.16 9.76
C GLU A 67 21.23 -14.22 10.98
N GLY A 68 21.26 -12.91 10.73
CA GLY A 68 21.30 -11.84 11.72
C GLY A 68 22.71 -11.50 12.19
N VAL A 69 23.77 -12.06 11.59
CA VAL A 69 25.15 -11.79 11.96
C VAL A 69 25.61 -10.47 11.34
N GLU A 70 26.21 -9.62 12.16
CA GLU A 70 26.80 -8.35 11.73
C GLU A 70 28.17 -8.59 11.10
N ARG A 71 28.37 -8.08 9.88
CA ARG A 71 29.66 -8.11 9.18
C ARG A 71 30.07 -6.70 8.78
N GLU A 72 31.32 -6.35 9.04
CA GLU A 72 31.88 -5.07 8.59
C GLU A 72 31.99 -5.05 7.06
N VAL A 73 31.35 -4.07 6.45
CA VAL A 73 31.34 -3.87 4.99
C VAL A 73 32.35 -2.81 4.60
N THR A 74 32.41 -1.71 5.36
CA THR A 74 33.30 -0.59 5.09
C THR A 74 33.51 0.27 6.34
N ARG A 75 34.42 1.25 6.24
CA ARG A 75 34.67 2.26 7.27
C ARG A 75 34.50 3.65 6.70
N LEU A 76 34.02 4.57 7.52
CA LEU A 76 33.80 5.96 7.16
C LEU A 76 34.70 6.89 7.96
N GLY A 77 35.40 7.78 7.26
CA GLY A 77 36.27 8.81 7.82
C GLY A 77 35.82 10.24 7.49
N PRO A 78 36.62 11.26 7.86
CA PRO A 78 36.28 12.67 7.67
C PRO A 78 35.95 13.03 6.22
N GLY A 79 34.83 13.73 6.01
CA GLY A 79 34.34 14.11 4.67
C GLY A 79 33.40 13.08 4.03
N GLU A 80 33.32 11.88 4.59
CA GLU A 80 32.35 10.86 4.17
C GLU A 80 31.02 11.02 4.94
N TYR A 81 29.98 10.36 4.44
CA TYR A 81 28.62 10.55 4.94
C TYR A 81 27.76 9.30 4.76
N PHE A 82 26.69 9.21 5.56
CA PHE A 82 25.73 8.11 5.48
C PHE A 82 24.31 8.58 5.82
N GLY A 83 23.31 7.75 5.52
CA GLY A 83 21.91 8.06 5.75
C GLY A 83 21.26 8.92 4.66
N GLU A 84 21.86 9.00 3.47
CA GLU A 84 21.29 9.72 2.31
C GLU A 84 19.88 9.20 1.95
N THR A 85 19.72 7.87 1.87
CA THR A 85 18.45 7.20 1.59
C THR A 85 17.38 7.58 2.60
N SER A 86 17.71 7.49 3.89
CA SER A 86 16.82 7.86 4.99
C SER A 86 16.42 9.34 4.97
N LEU A 87 17.35 10.26 4.71
CA LEU A 87 17.07 11.69 4.63
C LEU A 87 16.16 12.03 3.44
N LEU A 88 16.49 11.55 2.25
CA LEU A 88 15.82 11.96 1.01
C LEU A 88 14.53 11.19 0.74
N LEU A 89 14.47 9.91 1.11
CA LEU A 89 13.36 9.01 0.79
C LEU A 89 12.54 8.60 2.02
N GLY A 90 13.11 8.68 3.24
CA GLY A 90 12.46 8.18 4.45
C GLY A 90 12.53 6.66 4.61
N GLU A 91 13.39 5.99 3.86
CA GLU A 91 13.59 4.54 3.97
C GLU A 91 14.31 4.17 5.29
N PRO A 92 14.07 2.95 5.82
CA PRO A 92 14.85 2.41 6.92
C PRO A 92 16.36 2.44 6.66
N ARG A 93 17.16 2.41 7.73
CA ARG A 93 18.62 2.41 7.64
C ARG A 93 19.13 1.21 6.85
N ASP A 94 19.99 1.46 5.86
CA ASP A 94 20.58 0.41 5.03
C ASP A 94 21.62 -0.45 5.78
N ALA A 95 22.23 0.09 6.85
CA ALA A 95 23.29 -0.56 7.61
C ALA A 95 23.33 -0.05 9.06
N THR A 96 23.98 -0.82 9.93
CA THR A 96 24.35 -0.40 11.29
C THR A 96 25.65 0.39 11.22
N VAL A 97 25.77 1.47 11.97
CA VAL A 97 26.98 2.29 12.01
C VAL A 97 27.45 2.45 13.45
N GLU A 98 28.67 1.99 13.73
CA GLU A 98 29.32 2.06 15.04
C GLU A 98 30.56 2.95 15.01
N VAL A 99 30.83 3.65 16.10
CA VAL A 99 32.02 4.49 16.26
C VAL A 99 33.23 3.64 16.65
N VAL A 100 34.25 3.59 15.80
CA VAL A 100 35.53 2.91 16.10
C VAL A 100 36.45 3.84 16.89
N GLN A 101 36.51 5.11 16.48
CA GLN A 101 37.29 6.15 17.13
C GLN A 101 36.38 7.35 17.45
N ASN A 102 36.46 7.91 18.66
CA ASN A 102 35.72 9.10 19.09
C ASN A 102 35.45 10.07 17.92
N ALA A 103 34.17 10.22 17.59
CA ALA A 103 33.75 10.88 16.36
C ALA A 103 32.94 12.14 16.63
N THR A 104 33.19 13.18 15.84
CA THR A 104 32.32 14.35 15.76
C THR A 104 31.56 14.27 14.45
N LEU A 105 30.23 14.29 14.53
CA LEU A 105 29.34 14.18 13.37
C LEU A 105 28.50 15.44 13.24
N LEU A 106 28.24 15.82 12.00
CA LEU A 106 27.22 16.78 11.64
C LEU A 106 25.99 16.00 11.21
N TYR A 107 24.79 16.37 11.67
CA TYR A 107 23.56 15.72 11.25
C TYR A 107 22.51 16.71 10.74
N LEU A 108 21.67 16.21 9.83
CA LEU A 108 20.50 16.89 9.31
C LEU A 108 19.27 16.04 9.56
N ASN A 109 18.18 16.66 10.01
CA ASN A 109 16.88 16.00 10.14
C ASN A 109 16.08 16.13 8.84
N LYS A 110 15.37 15.06 8.49
CA LYS A 110 14.52 14.97 7.30
C LYS A 110 13.43 16.03 7.28
N ASP A 111 12.69 16.24 8.36
CA ASP A 111 11.56 17.18 8.37
C ASP A 111 12.03 18.62 8.15
N GLU A 112 13.11 19.00 8.84
CA GLU A 112 13.77 20.30 8.69
C GLU A 112 14.32 20.48 7.25
N PHE A 113 14.90 19.42 6.68
CA PHE A 113 15.44 19.45 5.33
C PHE A 113 14.34 19.49 4.26
N ASP A 114 13.28 18.69 4.40
CA ASP A 114 12.13 18.66 3.49
C ASP A 114 11.42 20.02 3.46
N GLN A 115 11.30 20.70 4.61
CA GLN A 115 10.82 22.07 4.66
C GLN A 115 11.71 23.02 3.84
N LEU A 116 13.04 22.94 3.99
CA LEU A 116 13.97 23.73 3.19
C LEU A 116 13.84 23.43 1.69
N LEU A 117 13.68 22.17 1.30
CA LEU A 117 13.49 21.79 -0.11
C LEU A 117 12.18 22.33 -0.68
N HIS A 118 11.13 22.45 0.14
CA HIS A 118 9.87 23.07 -0.25
C HIS A 118 10.00 24.59 -0.42
N GLU A 119 10.68 25.26 0.53
CA GLU A 119 10.93 26.71 0.48
C GLU A 119 11.93 27.10 -0.62
N ARG A 120 12.91 26.24 -0.91
CA ARG A 120 13.99 26.46 -1.88
C ARG A 120 14.16 25.28 -2.84
N PRO A 121 13.33 25.21 -3.91
CA PRO A 121 13.46 24.16 -4.93
C PRO A 121 14.81 24.17 -5.68
N SER A 122 15.59 25.26 -5.61
CA SER A 122 16.95 25.36 -6.14
C SER A 122 17.90 24.36 -5.48
N VAL A 123 17.80 24.20 -4.15
CA VAL A 123 18.62 23.26 -3.37
C VAL A 123 18.45 21.86 -3.94
N LEU A 124 17.19 21.44 -4.07
CA LEU A 124 16.87 20.11 -4.57
C LEU A 124 17.46 19.80 -5.95
N LYS A 125 17.36 20.75 -6.89
CA LYS A 125 17.86 20.57 -8.26
C LYS A 125 19.38 20.45 -8.32
N ALA A 126 20.08 21.04 -7.35
CA ALA A 126 21.53 21.09 -7.29
C ALA A 126 22.17 19.98 -6.41
N LEU A 127 21.37 19.22 -5.65
CA LEU A 127 21.89 18.07 -4.89
C LEU A 127 22.47 17.00 -5.81
N GLN A 128 23.65 16.48 -5.46
CA GLN A 128 24.24 15.35 -6.17
C GLN A 128 23.90 14.06 -5.42
N MET A 129 22.71 13.54 -5.73
CA MET A 129 22.24 12.29 -5.15
C MET A 129 22.93 11.11 -5.82
N ARG A 130 23.06 9.99 -5.08
CA ARG A 130 23.42 8.71 -5.70
C ARG A 130 22.38 8.31 -6.75
N PRO A 131 22.75 7.61 -7.85
CA PRO A 131 21.85 7.30 -8.96
C PRO A 131 20.59 6.54 -8.53
N ASP A 132 20.76 5.57 -7.64
CA ASP A 132 19.69 4.76 -7.04
C ASP A 132 18.69 5.62 -6.25
N VAL A 133 19.19 6.56 -5.44
CA VAL A 133 18.35 7.48 -4.66
C VAL A 133 17.63 8.49 -5.58
N ALA A 134 18.33 9.01 -6.59
CA ALA A 134 17.80 9.98 -7.53
C ALA A 134 16.65 9.39 -8.37
N GLU A 135 16.80 8.14 -8.82
CA GLU A 135 15.79 7.43 -9.59
C GLU A 135 14.52 7.23 -8.75
N LYS A 136 14.65 6.64 -7.56
CA LYS A 136 13.54 6.44 -6.61
C LYS A 136 12.79 7.74 -6.28
N ARG A 137 13.50 8.86 -6.16
CA ARG A 137 12.90 10.18 -5.85
C ARG A 137 12.16 10.81 -7.03
N ARG A 138 12.57 10.53 -8.26
CA ARG A 138 11.94 11.06 -9.48
C ARG A 138 10.65 10.33 -9.82
N THR A 139 10.48 9.10 -9.33
CA THR A 139 9.26 8.32 -9.50
C THR A 139 8.08 9.10 -8.94
N ARG A 140 7.05 9.35 -9.77
CA ARG A 140 5.84 10.04 -9.32
C ARG A 140 5.21 9.23 -8.19
N ARG A 141 5.04 9.84 -7.02
CA ARG A 141 4.30 9.23 -5.92
C ARG A 141 2.84 9.05 -6.32
N PHE A 142 2.28 7.89 -6.00
CA PHE A 142 0.86 7.64 -6.19
C PHE A 142 0.04 8.26 -5.05
N LYS A 143 -1.23 8.60 -5.30
CA LYS A 143 -2.12 9.20 -4.28
C LYS A 143 -2.38 8.28 -3.08
N TRP A 144 -2.22 6.99 -3.27
CA TRP A 144 -2.48 5.92 -2.29
C TRP A 144 -1.21 5.44 -1.58
N GLN A 145 -0.05 5.96 -1.98
CA GLN A 145 1.24 5.58 -1.41
C GLN A 145 1.42 6.25 -0.05
N ASP A 146 1.88 5.50 0.95
CA ASP A 146 2.16 6.09 2.27
C ASP A 146 3.29 7.14 2.19
N PRO A 147 3.35 8.10 3.13
CA PRO A 147 4.42 9.10 3.15
C PRO A 147 5.84 8.51 3.23
N ASP A 148 6.00 7.36 3.87
CA ASP A 148 7.26 6.62 4.05
C ASP A 148 7.43 5.42 3.09
N GLU A 149 6.41 5.13 2.26
CA GLU A 149 6.48 4.11 1.24
C GLU A 149 7.26 4.63 0.03
N VAL A 150 8.12 3.81 -0.56
CA VAL A 150 8.95 4.14 -1.72
C VAL A 150 8.82 3.04 -2.77
N ILE A 151 8.70 3.45 -4.03
CA ILE A 151 8.65 2.55 -5.16
C ILE A 151 10.08 2.08 -5.45
N VAL A 152 10.31 0.78 -5.30
CA VAL A 152 11.59 0.13 -5.62
C VAL A 152 11.67 -0.09 -7.12
N THR A 153 10.66 -0.72 -7.70
CA THR A 153 10.61 -1.05 -9.13
C THR A 153 9.19 -0.90 -9.66
N ARG A 154 9.05 -0.36 -10.87
CA ARG A 154 7.80 -0.35 -11.64
C ARG A 154 8.00 -1.10 -12.94
N LEU A 155 7.15 -2.08 -13.20
CA LEU A 155 7.19 -2.96 -14.37
C LEU A 155 5.89 -2.82 -15.15
N HIS A 156 5.97 -3.13 -16.44
CA HIS A 156 4.84 -3.24 -17.36
C HIS A 156 4.98 -4.56 -18.14
N LYS A 157 3.91 -4.98 -18.83
CA LYS A 157 3.96 -6.14 -19.73
C LYS A 157 4.99 -5.92 -20.84
N HIS A 158 5.76 -6.96 -21.17
CA HIS A 158 6.83 -6.87 -22.17
C HIS A 158 6.32 -6.54 -23.58
N ASN A 159 7.08 -5.73 -24.34
CA ASN A 159 6.66 -5.27 -25.68
C ASN A 159 6.45 -6.42 -26.69
N ALA A 160 7.09 -7.57 -26.53
CA ALA A 160 6.88 -8.72 -27.41
C ALA A 160 5.44 -9.25 -27.37
N ILE A 161 4.73 -9.07 -26.25
CA ILE A 161 3.32 -9.46 -26.13
C ILE A 161 2.45 -8.54 -26.97
N LEU A 162 2.79 -7.24 -27.01
CA LEU A 162 2.08 -6.29 -27.85
C LEU A 162 2.22 -6.70 -29.30
N ILE A 163 3.45 -6.99 -29.75
CA ILE A 163 3.74 -7.43 -31.11
C ILE A 163 2.95 -8.70 -31.46
N ARG A 164 2.93 -9.69 -30.55
CA ARG A 164 2.15 -10.93 -30.73
C ARG A 164 0.65 -10.63 -30.86
N ASN A 165 0.09 -9.82 -29.96
CA ASN A 165 -1.34 -9.52 -29.94
C ASN A 165 -1.75 -8.63 -31.13
N LEU A 166 -0.85 -7.79 -31.63
CA LEU A 166 -1.05 -6.92 -32.79
C LEU A 166 -0.96 -7.68 -34.12
N ALA A 167 -0.45 -8.92 -34.14
CA ALA A 167 -0.32 -9.72 -35.36
C ALA A 167 -1.68 -9.99 -36.02
N ALA A 168 -2.71 -10.32 -35.23
CA ALA A 168 -4.06 -10.57 -35.75
C ALA A 168 -4.70 -9.33 -36.40
N PRO A 169 -4.82 -8.15 -35.73
CA PRO A 169 -5.35 -6.95 -36.39
C PRO A 169 -4.49 -6.49 -37.55
N SER A 170 -3.16 -6.66 -37.48
CA SER A 170 -2.27 -6.36 -38.62
C SER A 170 -2.54 -7.28 -39.82
N PHE A 171 -2.81 -8.56 -39.59
CA PHE A 171 -3.19 -9.50 -40.63
C PHE A 171 -4.57 -9.17 -41.24
N MET A 172 -5.55 -8.78 -40.40
CA MET A 172 -6.87 -8.33 -40.88
C MET A 172 -6.75 -7.07 -41.74
N LEU A 173 -5.93 -6.10 -41.33
CA LEU A 173 -5.62 -4.91 -42.14
C LEU A 173 -4.93 -5.26 -43.46
N LEU A 174 -3.99 -6.21 -43.43
CA LEU A 174 -3.32 -6.68 -44.64
C LEU A 174 -4.31 -7.34 -45.62
N MET A 175 -5.22 -8.19 -45.11
CA MET A 175 -6.26 -8.82 -45.93
C MET A 175 -7.24 -7.80 -46.52
N ASP A 176 -7.63 -6.79 -45.75
CA ASP A 176 -8.46 -5.68 -46.23
C ASP A 176 -7.75 -4.87 -47.34
N LEU A 177 -6.46 -4.56 -47.16
CA LEU A 177 -5.64 -3.88 -48.18
C LEU A 177 -5.51 -4.71 -49.46
N VAL A 178 -5.28 -6.02 -49.34
CA VAL A 178 -5.21 -6.95 -50.48
C VAL A 178 -6.57 -7.03 -51.19
N GLY A 179 -7.67 -7.09 -50.43
CA GLY A 179 -9.03 -7.07 -50.98
C GLY A 179 -9.32 -5.78 -51.76
N CYS A 180 -8.95 -4.63 -51.21
CA CYS A 180 -9.06 -3.33 -51.86
C CYS A 180 -8.22 -3.24 -53.15
N TRP A 181 -7.00 -3.80 -53.13
CA TRP A 181 -6.13 -3.84 -54.31
C TRP A 181 -6.70 -4.71 -55.43
N TYR A 182 -7.24 -5.88 -55.09
CA TYR A 182 -7.87 -6.79 -56.05
C TYR A 182 -9.14 -6.20 -56.66
N LEU A 183 -9.97 -5.54 -55.85
CA LEU A 183 -11.23 -4.91 -56.25
C LEU A 183 -11.09 -3.46 -56.72
N ARG A 184 -9.87 -3.01 -57.06
CA ARG A 184 -9.59 -1.61 -57.42
C ARG A 184 -10.42 -1.05 -58.59
N SER A 185 -11.01 -1.92 -59.41
CA SER A 185 -11.93 -1.53 -60.49
C SER A 185 -13.23 -0.90 -59.99
N GLY A 186 -13.61 -1.10 -58.71
CA GLY A 186 -14.81 -0.53 -58.10
C GLY A 186 -14.72 0.94 -57.70
N GLY A 187 -13.60 1.62 -57.99
CA GLY A 187 -13.46 3.08 -57.82
C GLY A 187 -13.57 3.55 -56.37
N THR A 188 -14.27 4.66 -56.15
CA THR A 188 -14.42 5.32 -54.84
C THR A 188 -15.19 4.51 -53.82
N VAL A 189 -16.13 3.66 -54.24
CA VAL A 189 -16.96 2.86 -53.33
C VAL A 189 -16.09 1.88 -52.54
N VAL A 190 -15.15 1.20 -53.22
CA VAL A 190 -14.24 0.22 -52.59
C VAL A 190 -13.32 0.88 -51.57
N LEU A 191 -12.85 2.10 -51.85
CA LEU A 191 -12.01 2.86 -50.90
C LEU A 191 -12.78 3.26 -49.64
N ILE A 192 -14.05 3.66 -49.78
CA ILE A 192 -14.89 4.03 -48.62
C ILE A 192 -15.22 2.79 -47.78
N THR A 193 -15.61 1.68 -48.43
CA THR A 193 -15.93 0.44 -47.71
C THR A 193 -14.71 -0.19 -47.05
N GLY A 194 -13.56 -0.21 -47.74
CA GLY A 194 -12.29 -0.66 -47.17
C GLY A 194 -11.85 0.22 -46.01
N GLY A 195 -11.94 1.55 -46.15
CA GLY A 195 -11.63 2.48 -45.06
C GLY A 195 -12.50 2.26 -43.80
N LEU A 196 -13.80 1.99 -43.97
CA LEU A 196 -14.69 1.67 -42.87
C LEU A 196 -14.35 0.31 -42.23
N LEU A 197 -14.01 -0.69 -43.06
CA LEU A 197 -13.64 -2.03 -42.58
C LEU A 197 -12.30 -2.01 -41.83
N ALA A 198 -11.32 -1.23 -42.30
CA ALA A 198 -10.02 -1.00 -41.67
C ALA A 198 -10.14 -0.32 -40.29
N LEU A 199 -11.21 0.43 -40.03
CA LEU A 199 -11.43 1.08 -38.74
C LEU A 199 -11.57 0.06 -37.60
N ILE A 200 -12.18 -1.09 -37.85
CA ILE A 200 -12.41 -2.13 -36.84
C ILE A 200 -11.08 -2.70 -36.30
N PRO A 201 -10.17 -3.26 -37.13
CA PRO A 201 -8.90 -3.76 -36.64
C PRO A 201 -7.99 -2.64 -36.13
N LEU A 202 -8.13 -1.40 -36.61
CA LEU A 202 -7.38 -0.25 -36.08
C LEU A 202 -7.84 0.16 -34.68
N LEU A 203 -9.15 0.19 -34.42
CA LEU A 203 -9.70 0.41 -33.08
C LEU A 203 -9.35 -0.75 -32.14
N PHE A 204 -9.38 -1.99 -32.64
CA PHE A 204 -8.97 -3.15 -31.85
C PHE A 204 -7.46 -3.13 -31.52
N ALA A 205 -6.62 -2.77 -32.49
CA ALA A 205 -5.18 -2.55 -32.28
C ALA A 205 -4.92 -1.43 -31.26
N LEU A 206 -5.66 -0.32 -31.34
CA LEU A 206 -5.59 0.76 -30.37
C LEU A 206 -6.02 0.28 -28.97
N TYR A 207 -7.12 -0.48 -28.88
CA TYR A 207 -7.59 -1.07 -27.62
C TYR A 207 -6.51 -1.94 -26.98
N LEU A 208 -5.93 -2.90 -27.73
CA LEU A 208 -4.87 -3.78 -27.23
C LEU A 208 -3.62 -3.01 -26.80
N THR A 209 -3.28 -1.94 -27.53
CA THR A 209 -2.15 -1.08 -27.19
C THR A 209 -2.40 -0.35 -25.88
N VAL A 210 -3.57 0.28 -25.73
CA VAL A 210 -3.92 1.01 -24.51
C VAL A 210 -4.02 0.05 -23.31
N ASP A 211 -4.63 -1.12 -23.49
CA ASP A 211 -4.73 -2.18 -22.47
C ASP A 211 -3.35 -2.58 -21.94
N GLN A 212 -2.39 -2.82 -22.84
CA GLN A 212 -1.04 -3.22 -22.44
C GLN A 212 -0.29 -2.13 -21.66
N TYR A 213 -0.43 -0.86 -22.02
CA TYR A 213 0.26 0.25 -21.33
C TYR A 213 -0.42 0.66 -20.01
N ASN A 214 -1.67 0.24 -19.79
CA ASN A 214 -2.44 0.63 -18.63
C ASN A 214 -2.16 -0.24 -17.39
N ASP A 215 -1.67 -1.48 -17.58
CA ASP A 215 -1.37 -2.39 -16.49
C ASP A 215 -0.01 -2.08 -15.84
N ASN A 216 -0.01 -1.96 -14.53
CA ASN A 216 1.15 -1.59 -13.73
C ASN A 216 1.43 -2.63 -12.66
N TYR A 217 2.66 -3.13 -12.64
CA TYR A 217 3.17 -3.97 -11.57
C TYR A 217 4.18 -3.14 -10.77
N ILE A 218 3.94 -2.97 -9.48
CA ILE A 218 4.69 -2.04 -8.63
C ILE A 218 5.22 -2.81 -7.43
N LEU A 219 6.52 -2.76 -7.23
CA LEU A 219 7.19 -3.22 -6.03
C LEU A 219 7.54 -2.00 -5.17
N THR A 220 7.09 -2.01 -3.91
CA THR A 220 7.45 -0.99 -2.92
C THR A 220 8.29 -1.60 -1.81
N ASN A 221 8.82 -0.76 -0.90
CA ASN A 221 9.52 -1.22 0.30
C ASN A 221 8.59 -1.87 1.36
N LYS A 222 7.27 -1.81 1.20
CA LYS A 222 6.30 -2.40 2.16
C LYS A 222 5.47 -3.54 1.57
N ARG A 223 5.11 -3.45 0.29
CA ARG A 223 4.13 -4.31 -0.38
C ARG A 223 4.37 -4.45 -1.88
N VAL A 224 3.76 -5.47 -2.44
CA VAL A 224 3.65 -5.68 -3.88
C VAL A 224 2.25 -5.27 -4.33
N VAL A 225 2.17 -4.52 -5.43
CA VAL A 225 0.91 -3.98 -5.96
C VAL A 225 0.77 -4.35 -7.43
N HIS A 226 -0.39 -4.87 -7.78
CA HIS A 226 -0.82 -5.06 -9.17
C HIS A 226 -2.02 -4.15 -9.43
N GLU A 227 -1.87 -3.18 -10.34
CA GLU A 227 -2.94 -2.29 -10.78
C GLU A 227 -3.29 -2.60 -12.24
N GLU A 228 -4.51 -3.09 -12.45
CA GLU A 228 -5.06 -3.45 -13.76
C GLU A 228 -6.08 -2.40 -14.19
N ARG A 229 -5.97 -1.90 -15.42
CA ARG A 229 -6.82 -0.82 -15.92
C ARG A 229 -7.33 -1.11 -17.32
N VAL A 230 -8.47 -1.78 -17.38
CA VAL A 230 -9.12 -2.07 -18.66
C VAL A 230 -9.84 -0.82 -19.16
N PRO A 231 -9.52 -0.32 -20.36
CA PRO A 231 -10.13 0.90 -20.90
C PRO A 231 -11.66 0.80 -20.92
N LEU A 232 -12.34 1.81 -20.37
CA LEU A 232 -13.82 1.91 -20.26
C LEU A 232 -14.52 0.83 -19.41
N MET A 233 -13.86 -0.25 -19.02
CA MET A 233 -14.51 -1.42 -18.41
C MET A 233 -14.40 -1.47 -16.89
N TYR A 234 -13.18 -1.49 -16.34
CA TYR A 234 -12.96 -1.48 -14.89
C TYR A 234 -11.52 -1.08 -14.54
N GLU A 235 -11.33 -0.62 -13.31
CA GLU A 235 -10.02 -0.42 -12.70
C GLU A 235 -9.95 -1.31 -11.46
N SER A 236 -9.00 -2.25 -11.45
CA SER A 236 -8.81 -3.19 -10.35
C SER A 236 -7.42 -3.00 -9.75
N ARG A 237 -7.29 -3.27 -8.45
CA ARG A 237 -5.99 -3.29 -7.78
C ARG A 237 -5.95 -4.34 -6.70
N ALA A 238 -4.90 -5.15 -6.72
CA ALA A 238 -4.54 -6.08 -5.65
C ALA A 238 -3.26 -5.62 -4.95
N GLU A 239 -3.23 -5.69 -3.61
CA GLU A 239 -2.11 -5.23 -2.79
C GLU A 239 -1.76 -6.32 -1.74
N ALA A 240 -0.52 -6.77 -1.73
CA ALA A 240 -0.02 -7.79 -0.79
C ALA A 240 1.21 -7.28 -0.02
N PRO A 241 1.18 -7.22 1.33
CA PRO A 241 2.37 -6.89 2.13
C PRO A 241 3.54 -7.81 1.84
N LEU A 242 4.76 -7.27 1.77
CA LEU A 242 5.97 -8.08 1.56
C LEU A 242 6.19 -9.12 2.66
N ARG A 243 5.67 -8.86 3.85
CA ARG A 243 5.81 -9.72 5.03
C ARG A 243 4.95 -10.98 4.96
N THR A 244 3.84 -10.92 4.21
CA THR A 244 2.91 -12.05 4.04
C THR A 244 3.25 -12.91 2.83
N VAL A 245 4.21 -12.47 1.99
CA VAL A 245 4.72 -13.25 0.86
C VAL A 245 5.50 -14.45 1.40
N GLN A 246 5.11 -15.65 0.99
CA GLN A 246 5.76 -16.90 1.40
C GLN A 246 6.66 -17.45 0.32
N ASP A 247 6.13 -17.55 -0.91
CA ASP A 247 6.83 -18.09 -2.05
C ASP A 247 6.57 -17.25 -3.31
N ILE A 248 7.50 -17.32 -4.25
CA ILE A 248 7.42 -16.64 -5.53
C ILE A 248 7.77 -17.63 -6.63
N GLN A 249 6.75 -18.10 -7.34
CA GLN A 249 6.90 -19.02 -8.45
C GLN A 249 7.10 -18.25 -9.75
N GLN A 250 8.06 -18.69 -10.55
CA GLN A 250 8.35 -18.13 -11.87
C GLN A 250 7.92 -19.12 -12.95
N SER A 251 7.12 -18.66 -13.91
CA SER A 251 6.76 -19.42 -15.10
C SER A 251 7.18 -18.67 -16.37
N GLN A 252 7.88 -19.36 -17.27
CA GLN A 252 8.24 -18.84 -18.59
C GLN A 252 7.72 -19.81 -19.65
N GLU A 253 6.56 -19.51 -20.22
CA GLU A 253 5.93 -20.39 -21.21
C GLU A 253 6.32 -20.01 -22.65
N GLY A 254 6.99 -20.94 -23.33
CA GLY A 254 7.25 -20.88 -24.78
C GLY A 254 8.61 -20.32 -25.19
N LEU A 255 8.94 -20.49 -26.48
CA LEU A 255 10.23 -20.09 -27.05
C LEU A 255 10.45 -18.57 -27.02
N LEU A 256 9.40 -17.77 -27.23
CA LEU A 256 9.50 -16.31 -27.18
C LEU A 256 9.78 -15.81 -25.76
N ALA A 257 9.20 -16.45 -24.74
CA ALA A 257 9.43 -16.11 -23.34
C ALA A 257 10.90 -16.32 -22.95
N GLN A 258 11.50 -17.43 -23.40
CA GLN A 258 12.93 -17.71 -23.20
C GLN A 258 13.84 -16.78 -24.01
N LEU A 259 13.50 -16.50 -25.27
CA LEU A 259 14.32 -15.67 -26.16
C LEU A 259 14.38 -14.21 -25.70
N PHE A 260 13.24 -13.66 -25.27
CA PHE A 260 13.10 -12.26 -24.86
C PHE A 260 13.08 -12.08 -23.32
N ASN A 261 13.34 -13.14 -22.57
CA ASN A 261 13.38 -13.17 -21.10
C ASN A 261 12.18 -12.49 -20.42
N PHE A 262 10.97 -12.80 -20.86
CA PHE A 262 9.74 -12.38 -20.19
C PHE A 262 8.98 -13.58 -19.63
N GLY A 263 8.20 -13.39 -18.57
CA GLY A 263 7.44 -14.47 -17.95
C GLY A 263 6.50 -13.99 -16.86
N ASP A 264 5.76 -14.94 -16.31
CA ASP A 264 4.84 -14.72 -15.21
C ASP A 264 5.53 -14.96 -13.87
N LEU A 265 5.18 -14.14 -12.88
CA LEU A 265 5.65 -14.26 -11.51
C LEU A 265 4.44 -14.32 -10.59
N ILE A 266 4.20 -15.48 -10.01
CA ILE A 266 3.08 -15.77 -9.12
C ILE A 266 3.58 -15.62 -7.70
N ILE A 267 3.10 -14.58 -7.02
CA ILE A 267 3.48 -14.27 -5.65
C ILE A 267 2.44 -14.89 -4.74
N GLU A 268 2.81 -15.96 -4.05
CA GLU A 268 1.95 -16.64 -3.09
C GLU A 268 2.07 -15.94 -1.74
N THR A 269 0.93 -15.45 -1.25
CA THR A 269 0.84 -14.97 0.13
C THR A 269 0.43 -16.12 1.04
N ALA A 270 0.49 -15.92 2.35
CA ALA A 270 0.13 -16.91 3.37
C ALA A 270 -1.33 -17.45 3.31
N GLY A 271 -2.10 -17.13 2.27
CA GLY A 271 -3.47 -17.56 2.04
C GLY A 271 -3.63 -18.55 0.90
N GLU A 272 -4.55 -19.49 1.05
CA GLU A 272 -4.93 -20.47 0.01
C GLU A 272 -5.48 -19.83 -1.28
N ARG A 273 -5.87 -18.54 -1.26
CA ARG A 273 -6.44 -17.83 -2.43
C ARG A 273 -5.76 -16.51 -2.79
N GLY A 274 -4.96 -15.94 -1.88
CA GLY A 274 -4.31 -14.65 -2.09
C GLY A 274 -3.03 -14.78 -2.91
N HIS A 275 -3.13 -14.63 -4.22
CA HIS A 275 -1.97 -14.60 -5.11
C HIS A 275 -1.97 -13.32 -5.93
N VAL A 276 -0.83 -12.63 -5.94
CA VAL A 276 -0.61 -11.46 -6.80
C VAL A 276 0.19 -11.95 -8.01
N ILE A 277 -0.43 -11.92 -9.18
CA ILE A 277 0.20 -12.37 -10.42
C ILE A 277 0.77 -11.18 -11.18
N PHE A 278 2.08 -11.20 -11.39
CA PHE A 278 2.76 -10.32 -12.31
C PHE A 278 2.85 -11.02 -13.66
N ARG A 279 1.96 -10.66 -14.60
CA ARG A 279 1.86 -11.35 -15.89
C ARG A 279 2.86 -10.77 -16.89
N GLN A 280 3.67 -11.65 -17.46
CA GLN A 280 4.52 -11.43 -18.63
C GLN A 280 5.42 -10.20 -18.50
N ILE A 281 6.02 -10.07 -17.32
CA ILE A 281 6.99 -9.03 -16.97
C ILE A 281 8.34 -9.30 -17.60
N SER A 282 9.13 -8.24 -17.78
CA SER A 282 10.51 -8.34 -18.27
C SER A 282 11.43 -8.82 -17.13
N ASN A 283 12.37 -9.72 -17.42
CA ASN A 283 13.32 -10.26 -16.45
C ASN A 283 12.67 -10.72 -15.14
N PRO A 284 11.80 -11.75 -15.16
CA PRO A 284 11.10 -12.21 -13.95
C PRO A 284 12.05 -12.68 -12.84
N ALA A 285 13.20 -13.26 -13.18
CA ALA A 285 14.21 -13.68 -12.20
C ALA A 285 14.80 -12.49 -11.41
N GLU A 286 15.15 -11.40 -12.10
CA GLU A 286 15.66 -10.18 -11.48
C GLU A 286 14.62 -9.54 -10.55
N THR A 287 13.35 -9.52 -11.00
CA THR A 287 12.23 -9.02 -10.18
C THR A 287 12.02 -9.87 -8.93
N ARG A 288 12.06 -11.20 -9.06
CA ARG A 288 11.98 -12.14 -7.93
C ARG A 288 13.08 -11.86 -6.90
N ASP A 289 14.31 -11.73 -7.38
CA ASP A 289 15.47 -11.49 -6.51
C ASP A 289 15.35 -10.12 -5.81
N ALA A 290 14.84 -9.10 -6.50
CA ALA A 290 14.54 -7.79 -5.92
C ALA A 290 13.43 -7.86 -4.85
N ILE A 291 12.39 -8.69 -5.03
CA ILE A 291 11.36 -8.89 -4.00
C ILE A 291 11.97 -9.57 -2.78
N PHE A 292 12.74 -10.65 -2.96
CA PHE A 292 13.40 -11.34 -1.85
C PHE A 292 14.40 -10.45 -1.12
N GLU A 293 15.13 -9.59 -1.84
CA GLU A 293 15.99 -8.56 -1.25
C GLU A 293 15.20 -7.65 -0.31
N GLN A 294 14.02 -7.17 -0.72
CA GLN A 294 13.18 -6.33 0.13
C GLN A 294 12.62 -7.10 1.33
N ILE A 295 12.19 -8.35 1.15
CA ILE A 295 11.74 -9.21 2.25
C ILE A 295 12.87 -9.38 3.28
N ARG A 296 14.09 -9.70 2.83
CA ARG A 296 15.26 -9.82 3.70
C ARG A 296 15.56 -8.54 4.45
N ARG A 297 15.49 -7.37 3.80
CA ARG A 297 15.69 -6.06 4.45
C ARG A 297 14.68 -5.81 5.57
N VAL A 298 13.41 -6.08 5.30
CA VAL A 298 12.33 -5.90 6.30
C VAL A 298 12.49 -6.87 7.47
N GLN A 299 12.81 -8.14 7.19
CA GLN A 299 13.04 -9.15 8.23
C GLN A 299 14.31 -8.88 9.06
N ALA A 300 15.40 -8.45 8.41
CA ALA A 300 16.65 -8.08 9.09
C ALA A 300 16.43 -6.93 10.07
N GLY A 301 15.66 -5.91 9.68
CA GLY A 301 15.28 -4.81 10.58
C GLY A 301 14.51 -5.27 11.80
N ALA A 302 13.47 -6.09 11.62
CA ALA A 302 12.68 -6.63 12.72
C ALA A 302 13.54 -7.47 13.69
N ARG A 303 14.41 -8.34 13.17
CA ARG A 303 15.33 -9.15 13.99
C ARG A 303 16.36 -8.30 14.73
N ALA A 304 16.84 -7.22 14.11
CA ALA A 304 17.81 -6.31 14.70
C ALA A 304 17.19 -5.51 15.85
N GLU A 305 15.93 -5.09 15.73
CA GLU A 305 15.14 -4.47 16.80
C GLU A 305 14.91 -5.45 17.96
N ASP A 306 14.51 -6.69 17.68
CA ASP A 306 14.31 -7.73 18.70
C ASP A 306 15.61 -8.00 19.49
N ARG A 307 16.74 -8.18 18.79
CA ARG A 307 18.05 -8.36 19.43
C ARG A 307 18.49 -7.13 20.22
N ALA A 308 18.15 -5.91 19.78
CA ALA A 308 18.38 -4.68 20.53
C ALA A 308 17.70 -4.75 21.88
N ALA A 309 16.41 -5.03 21.85
CA ALA A 309 15.59 -4.97 23.03
C ALA A 309 16.00 -6.06 24.04
N ILE A 310 16.41 -7.24 23.57
CA ILE A 310 16.97 -8.30 24.43
C ILE A 310 18.28 -7.82 25.06
N ARG A 311 19.19 -7.25 24.27
CA ARG A 311 20.48 -6.72 24.75
C ARG A 311 20.28 -5.64 25.81
N ASP A 312 19.35 -4.72 25.58
CA ASP A 312 19.06 -3.61 26.50
C ASP A 312 18.37 -4.09 27.77
N ALA A 313 17.45 -5.07 27.67
CA ALA A 313 16.83 -5.70 28.83
C ALA A 313 17.87 -6.39 29.73
N LEU A 314 18.81 -7.13 29.13
CA LEU A 314 19.91 -7.76 29.88
C LEU A 314 20.81 -6.71 30.56
N ARG A 315 21.19 -5.65 29.85
CA ARG A 315 21.99 -4.56 30.43
C ARG A 315 21.31 -3.92 31.64
N ARG A 316 19.99 -3.67 31.56
CA ARG A 316 19.19 -3.14 32.69
C ARG A 316 19.21 -4.09 33.88
N GLN A 317 19.08 -5.41 33.64
CA GLN A 317 19.14 -6.42 34.70
C GLN A 317 20.53 -6.51 35.37
N PHE A 318 21.60 -6.42 34.58
CA PHE A 318 22.99 -6.45 35.08
C PHE A 318 23.51 -5.09 35.58
N GLY A 319 22.65 -4.06 35.66
CA GLY A 319 23.03 -2.73 36.18
C GLY A 319 24.04 -1.95 35.32
N ILE A 320 24.23 -2.35 34.06
CA ILE A 320 25.13 -1.65 33.13
C ILE A 320 24.37 -0.45 32.57
N GLN A 321 24.89 0.76 32.79
CA GLN A 321 24.30 2.01 32.27
C GLN A 321 24.01 1.88 30.78
N SER A 322 22.73 1.96 30.41
CA SER A 322 22.32 2.01 29.01
C SER A 322 22.76 3.36 28.43
N PRO A 323 23.35 3.40 27.21
CA PRO A 323 23.37 4.63 26.45
C PRO A 323 21.94 5.13 26.32
N GLU A 324 21.77 6.43 26.51
CA GLU A 324 20.54 7.23 26.36
C GLU A 324 19.55 6.59 25.38
N GLU A 325 18.31 6.36 25.84
CA GLU A 325 17.24 5.82 25.02
C GLU A 325 17.18 6.57 23.68
N PRO A 326 17.09 5.86 22.53
CA PRO A 326 16.90 6.55 21.27
C PRO A 326 15.66 7.43 21.39
N VAL A 327 15.82 8.72 21.09
CA VAL A 327 14.75 9.73 21.10
C VAL A 327 13.53 9.11 20.43
N THR A 328 12.53 8.78 21.25
CA THR A 328 11.22 8.36 20.76
C THR A 328 10.73 9.49 19.89
N VAL A 329 10.63 9.24 18.58
CA VAL A 329 10.00 10.19 17.67
C VAL A 329 8.60 10.42 18.23
N PRO A 330 8.27 11.64 18.69
CA PRO A 330 6.96 11.88 19.26
C PRO A 330 5.91 11.48 18.22
N PRO A 331 4.81 10.80 18.62
CA PRO A 331 3.78 10.39 17.70
C PRO A 331 3.39 11.60 16.85
N ARG A 332 3.45 11.42 15.53
CA ARG A 332 3.18 12.49 14.55
C ARG A 332 1.88 13.18 14.97
N PRO A 333 1.87 14.50 15.20
CA PRO A 333 0.65 15.17 15.64
C PRO A 333 -0.46 14.86 14.63
N PRO A 334 -1.69 14.55 15.10
CA PRO A 334 -2.77 14.12 14.23
C PRO A 334 -2.93 15.12 13.10
N GLU A 335 -2.92 14.61 11.86
CA GLU A 335 -3.04 15.41 10.65
C GLU A 335 -4.29 16.29 10.78
N LYS A 336 -4.12 17.62 10.63
CA LYS A 336 -5.23 18.57 10.79
C LYS A 336 -6.32 18.20 9.79
N ARG A 337 -7.45 17.68 10.31
CA ARG A 337 -8.61 17.30 9.50
C ARG A 337 -9.03 18.49 8.64
N PRO A 338 -9.32 18.31 7.34
CA PRO A 338 -9.78 19.41 6.51
C PRO A 338 -11.04 20.02 7.13
N PHE A 339 -11.04 21.35 7.19
CA PHE A 339 -12.13 22.14 7.75
C PHE A 339 -13.42 21.83 6.97
N LYS A 340 -14.35 21.07 7.57
CA LYS A 340 -15.67 20.81 6.97
C LYS A 340 -16.49 22.09 7.16
N LEU A 341 -16.86 22.74 6.05
CA LEU A 341 -17.77 23.88 6.06
C LEU A 341 -19.10 23.43 6.68
N ALA A 342 -19.42 23.91 7.88
CA ALA A 342 -20.67 23.60 8.56
C ALA A 342 -21.80 24.43 7.94
N VAL A 343 -22.61 23.80 7.08
CA VAL A 343 -23.81 24.44 6.51
C VAL A 343 -24.89 24.49 7.60
N PRO A 344 -25.55 25.65 7.85
CA PRO A 344 -26.59 25.77 8.86
C PRO A 344 -27.77 24.81 8.62
N GLY A 345 -28.15 24.03 9.64
CA GLY A 345 -29.10 22.91 9.51
C GLY A 345 -30.54 23.25 9.10
N TRP A 346 -30.95 24.53 9.14
CA TRP A 346 -32.27 24.98 8.69
C TRP A 346 -32.38 25.09 7.16
N LEU A 347 -31.26 25.31 6.45
CA LEU A 347 -31.19 25.33 4.99
C LEU A 347 -31.33 23.92 4.37
N LEU A 348 -31.02 22.88 5.15
CA LEU A 348 -31.09 21.47 4.73
C LEU A 348 -32.35 20.75 5.26
N ALA A 349 -33.25 21.45 5.96
CA ALA A 349 -34.47 20.86 6.53
C ALA A 349 -35.37 20.13 5.50
N PRO A 350 -35.68 20.67 4.30
CA PRO A 350 -36.42 19.92 3.28
C PRO A 350 -35.61 18.77 2.66
N LEU A 351 -34.28 18.83 2.71
CA LEU A 351 -33.37 17.75 2.27
C LEU A 351 -33.23 16.62 3.32
N ARG A 352 -33.77 16.77 4.54
CA ARG A 352 -33.74 15.67 5.55
C ARG A 352 -34.60 14.47 5.15
N ILE A 353 -35.68 14.66 4.41
CA ILE A 353 -36.43 13.54 3.81
C ILE A 353 -35.52 12.77 2.84
N PHE A 354 -34.69 13.48 2.06
CA PHE A 354 -33.68 12.85 1.21
C PHE A 354 -32.62 12.09 2.02
N THR A 355 -32.32 12.45 3.28
CA THR A 355 -31.37 11.69 4.10
C THR A 355 -31.88 10.31 4.57
N TYR A 356 -33.19 10.08 4.55
CA TYR A 356 -33.74 8.72 4.74
C TYR A 356 -33.51 7.86 3.49
N PHE A 357 -33.68 8.44 2.29
CA PHE A 357 -33.44 7.77 1.01
C PHE A 357 -31.96 7.72 0.59
N LEU A 358 -31.12 8.62 1.12
CA LEU A 358 -29.69 8.76 0.87
C LEU A 358 -28.97 8.97 2.22
N PRO A 359 -28.86 7.92 3.05
CA PRO A 359 -28.13 8.01 4.31
C PRO A 359 -26.64 8.31 4.06
N SER A 360 -25.97 8.87 5.06
CA SER A 360 -24.53 9.11 4.93
C SER A 360 -23.80 7.78 4.76
N LEU A 361 -22.99 7.74 3.71
CA LEU A 361 -22.30 6.54 3.24
C LEU A 361 -21.09 6.17 4.11
N ARG A 362 -20.65 7.09 4.99
CA ARG A 362 -19.57 6.91 5.97
C ARG A 362 -19.95 7.56 7.28
N HIS A 363 -19.80 6.83 8.38
CA HIS A 363 -19.91 7.35 9.74
C HIS A 363 -18.71 6.89 10.56
N GLU A 364 -18.12 7.82 11.31
CA GLU A 364 -17.02 7.53 12.24
C GLU A 364 -17.58 7.68 13.66
N GLN A 365 -17.56 6.60 14.43
CA GLN A 365 -18.02 6.59 15.81
C GLN A 365 -16.89 6.05 16.69
N GLY A 366 -16.14 6.97 17.32
CA GLY A 366 -14.94 6.61 18.08
C GLY A 366 -13.89 5.99 17.17
N ASP A 367 -13.56 4.73 17.45
CA ASP A 367 -12.60 3.93 16.68
C ASP A 367 -13.27 3.06 15.58
N THR A 368 -14.60 3.01 15.52
CA THR A 368 -15.32 2.24 14.48
C THR A 368 -15.68 3.12 13.30
N ILE A 369 -15.38 2.67 12.08
CA ILE A 369 -15.86 3.28 10.84
C ILE A 369 -16.91 2.37 10.22
N ILE A 370 -18.06 2.96 9.88
CA ILE A 370 -19.20 2.29 9.27
C ILE A 370 -19.35 2.81 7.84
N TRP A 371 -19.38 1.89 6.87
CA TRP A 371 -19.70 2.16 5.48
C TRP A 371 -21.04 1.56 5.09
N ARG A 372 -21.69 2.20 4.12
CA ARG A 372 -22.95 1.74 3.51
C ARG A 372 -22.80 1.63 2.00
N LYS A 373 -23.63 0.77 1.40
CA LYS A 373 -23.74 0.63 -0.05
C LYS A 373 -24.12 1.98 -0.69
N HIS A 374 -23.47 2.33 -1.79
CA HIS A 374 -23.79 3.53 -2.55
C HIS A 374 -25.18 3.42 -3.19
N TRP A 375 -25.89 4.54 -3.35
CA TRP A 375 -27.25 4.57 -3.91
C TRP A 375 -27.36 4.02 -5.33
N ILE A 376 -26.27 4.03 -6.09
CA ILE A 376 -26.21 3.41 -7.42
C ILE A 376 -26.47 1.90 -7.36
N ALA A 377 -26.07 1.25 -6.26
CA ALA A 377 -26.25 -0.19 -6.05
C ALA A 377 -27.74 -0.55 -5.99
N MET A 378 -28.58 0.41 -5.60
CA MET A 378 -30.03 0.26 -5.52
C MET A 378 -30.72 0.31 -6.90
N ILE A 379 -30.12 0.98 -7.89
CA ILE A 379 -30.77 1.20 -9.20
C ILE A 379 -31.05 -0.13 -9.91
N ARG A 380 -30.06 -1.03 -9.96
CA ARG A 380 -30.17 -2.29 -10.71
C ARG A 380 -31.24 -3.24 -10.11
N PRO A 381 -31.30 -3.47 -8.78
CA PRO A 381 -32.36 -4.29 -8.16
C PRO A 381 -33.76 -3.67 -8.27
N ILE A 382 -33.87 -2.33 -8.19
CA ILE A 382 -35.15 -1.61 -8.22
C ILE A 382 -35.65 -1.35 -9.66
N ALA A 383 -34.80 -1.48 -10.67
CA ALA A 383 -35.15 -1.21 -12.06
C ALA A 383 -36.38 -2.02 -12.53
N ILE A 384 -36.41 -3.34 -12.28
CA ILE A 384 -37.51 -4.22 -12.71
C ILE A 384 -38.86 -3.84 -12.06
N PRO A 385 -38.99 -3.75 -10.72
CA PRO A 385 -40.26 -3.35 -10.12
C PRO A 385 -40.66 -1.93 -10.54
N THR A 386 -39.69 -1.03 -10.75
CA THR A 386 -39.99 0.34 -11.20
C THR A 386 -40.49 0.36 -12.64
N THR A 387 -39.86 -0.36 -13.57
CA THR A 387 -40.31 -0.43 -14.96
C THR A 387 -41.67 -1.09 -15.08
N LEU A 388 -41.95 -2.14 -14.30
CA LEU A 388 -43.28 -2.76 -14.22
C LEU A 388 -44.32 -1.78 -13.67
N THR A 389 -44.01 -1.01 -12.63
CA THR A 389 -44.91 0.00 -12.07
C THR A 389 -45.20 1.12 -13.07
N VAL A 390 -44.18 1.60 -13.78
CA VAL A 390 -44.32 2.62 -14.82
C VAL A 390 -45.16 2.08 -15.99
N ALA A 391 -44.87 0.87 -16.48
CA ALA A 391 -45.63 0.23 -17.54
C ALA A 391 -47.10 0.00 -17.14
N ALA A 392 -47.35 -0.50 -15.93
CA ALA A 392 -48.69 -0.67 -15.37
C ALA A 392 -49.46 0.66 -15.31
N THR A 393 -48.79 1.75 -14.93
CA THR A 393 -49.37 3.08 -14.86
C THR A 393 -49.73 3.59 -16.26
N PHE A 394 -48.85 3.44 -17.25
CA PHE A 394 -49.13 3.81 -18.65
C PHE A 394 -50.27 2.99 -19.26
N ILE A 395 -50.29 1.67 -19.01
CA ILE A 395 -51.37 0.78 -19.46
C ILE A 395 -52.70 1.21 -18.83
N THR A 396 -52.70 1.55 -17.55
CA THR A 396 -53.92 2.01 -16.86
C THR A 396 -54.43 3.34 -17.44
N ILE A 397 -53.54 4.31 -17.66
CA ILE A 397 -53.88 5.59 -18.31
C ILE A 397 -54.49 5.35 -19.70
N TYR A 398 -53.88 4.46 -20.49
CA TYR A 398 -54.37 4.09 -21.82
C TYR A 398 -55.75 3.42 -21.78
N LEU A 399 -55.97 2.46 -20.87
CA LEU A 399 -57.26 1.78 -20.68
C LEU A 399 -58.37 2.74 -20.24
N VAL A 400 -58.08 3.66 -19.32
CA VAL A 400 -59.03 4.69 -18.89
C VAL A 400 -59.39 5.63 -20.05
N SER A 401 -58.43 5.97 -20.91
CA SER A 401 -58.66 6.82 -22.08
C SER A 401 -59.56 6.16 -23.14
N LEU A 402 -59.53 4.82 -23.27
CA LEU A 402 -60.35 4.10 -24.25
C LEU A 402 -61.80 3.91 -23.80
N ASN A 403 -62.02 3.69 -22.50
CA ASN A 403 -63.37 3.44 -21.95
C ASN A 403 -63.57 4.16 -20.61
N PRO A 404 -63.88 5.47 -20.64
CA PRO A 404 -64.05 6.28 -19.43
C PRO A 404 -65.16 5.80 -18.49
N SER A 405 -66.16 5.07 -19.01
CA SER A 405 -67.27 4.51 -18.24
C SER A 405 -66.88 3.37 -17.29
N ASN A 406 -65.73 2.71 -17.53
CA ASN A 406 -65.25 1.55 -16.76
C ASN A 406 -64.14 1.91 -15.76
N LEU A 407 -64.16 3.12 -15.23
CA LEU A 407 -63.08 3.65 -14.39
C LEU A 407 -62.87 2.83 -13.10
N ALA A 408 -63.95 2.45 -12.42
CA ALA A 408 -63.87 1.71 -11.14
C ALA A 408 -63.15 0.36 -11.24
N PRO A 409 -63.52 -0.58 -12.15
CA PRO A 409 -62.82 -1.86 -12.24
C PRO A 409 -61.35 -1.71 -12.70
N ILE A 410 -61.04 -0.74 -13.55
CA ILE A 410 -59.66 -0.47 -13.99
C ILE A 410 -58.79 0.00 -12.81
N LEU A 411 -59.30 0.91 -11.98
CA LEU A 411 -58.59 1.38 -10.79
C LEU A 411 -58.43 0.27 -9.73
N ILE A 412 -59.41 -0.61 -9.55
CA ILE A 412 -59.31 -1.76 -8.63
C ILE A 412 -58.20 -2.72 -9.12
N GLY A 413 -58.15 -3.00 -10.42
CA GLY A 413 -57.09 -3.83 -11.03
C GLY A 413 -55.71 -3.22 -10.84
N TYR A 414 -55.56 -1.92 -11.11
CA TYR A 414 -54.32 -1.18 -10.86
C TYR A 414 -53.92 -1.21 -9.38
N GLY A 415 -54.88 -0.95 -8.47
CA GLY A 415 -54.65 -1.00 -7.02
C GLY A 415 -54.16 -2.37 -6.54
N THR A 416 -54.74 -3.45 -7.09
CA THR A 416 -54.33 -4.83 -6.76
C THR A 416 -52.91 -5.12 -7.25
N LEU A 417 -52.57 -4.67 -8.46
CA LEU A 417 -51.23 -4.83 -9.01
C LEU A 417 -50.20 -4.02 -8.22
N MET A 418 -50.54 -2.78 -7.84
CA MET A 418 -49.69 -1.93 -6.99
C MET A 418 -49.50 -2.53 -5.59
N ALA A 419 -50.52 -3.18 -5.03
CA ALA A 419 -50.41 -3.86 -3.74
C ALA A 419 -49.38 -5.00 -3.73
N PHE A 420 -49.01 -5.54 -4.90
CA PHE A 420 -47.92 -6.52 -5.03
C PHE A 420 -46.58 -5.86 -5.39
N LEU A 421 -46.57 -4.93 -6.34
CA LEU A 421 -45.34 -4.28 -6.82
C LEU A 421 -44.71 -3.35 -5.78
N PHE A 422 -45.53 -2.65 -4.97
CA PHE A 422 -45.03 -1.71 -3.98
C PHE A 422 -44.29 -2.40 -2.81
N PRO A 423 -44.82 -3.46 -2.16
CA PRO A 423 -44.06 -4.22 -1.17
C PRO A 423 -42.78 -4.84 -1.75
N TRP A 424 -42.81 -5.30 -3.00
CA TRP A 424 -41.61 -5.83 -3.65
C TRP A 424 -40.54 -4.75 -3.87
N TRP A 425 -40.96 -3.56 -4.30
CA TRP A 425 -40.09 -2.39 -4.40
C TRP A 425 -39.50 -2.01 -3.03
N LEU A 426 -40.34 -1.94 -2.00
CA LEU A 426 -39.95 -1.57 -0.65
C LEU A 426 -39.02 -2.62 -0.02
N TRP A 427 -39.23 -3.90 -0.32
CA TRP A 427 -38.32 -4.99 0.07
C TRP A 427 -36.91 -4.76 -0.48
N ARG A 428 -36.78 -4.46 -1.77
CA ARG A 428 -35.47 -4.20 -2.41
C ARG A 428 -34.80 -2.93 -1.88
N PHE A 429 -35.61 -1.92 -1.53
CA PHE A 429 -35.13 -0.68 -0.94
C PHE A 429 -34.58 -0.90 0.48
N ASP A 430 -35.35 -1.57 1.34
CA ASP A 430 -34.99 -1.81 2.74
C ASP A 430 -33.76 -2.73 2.86
N ASP A 431 -33.66 -3.75 2.00
CA ASP A 431 -32.48 -4.62 1.86
C ASP A 431 -31.20 -3.81 1.60
N TRP A 432 -31.24 -2.90 0.62
CA TRP A 432 -30.10 -2.02 0.32
C TRP A 432 -29.76 -1.06 1.48
N GLN A 433 -30.76 -0.54 2.19
CA GLN A 433 -30.55 0.42 3.28
C GLN A 433 -29.96 -0.23 4.54
N ASN A 434 -30.29 -1.50 4.81
CA ASN A 434 -29.97 -2.16 6.06
C ASN A 434 -28.59 -2.81 6.10
N ASP A 435 -27.99 -3.09 4.95
CA ASP A 435 -26.64 -3.65 4.86
C ASP A 435 -25.57 -2.62 5.27
N ILE A 436 -24.74 -3.01 6.25
CA ILE A 436 -23.69 -2.15 6.79
C ILE A 436 -22.38 -2.91 6.95
N TYR A 437 -21.30 -2.23 6.57
CA TYR A 437 -19.93 -2.72 6.72
C TYR A 437 -19.25 -1.94 7.83
N GLN A 438 -18.59 -2.60 8.78
CA GLN A 438 -17.91 -1.95 9.89
C GLN A 438 -16.47 -2.43 10.01
N VAL A 439 -15.54 -1.50 10.27
CA VAL A 439 -14.15 -1.82 10.61
C VAL A 439 -13.84 -1.19 11.96
N THR A 440 -13.41 -1.99 12.93
CA THR A 440 -12.93 -1.57 14.26
C THR A 440 -11.39 -1.61 14.31
N ALA A 441 -10.75 -1.32 15.44
CA ALA A 441 -9.29 -1.49 15.59
C ALA A 441 -8.80 -2.95 15.49
N THR A 442 -9.67 -3.94 15.72
CA THR A 442 -9.26 -5.35 15.88
C THR A 442 -9.97 -6.30 14.93
N ARG A 443 -11.13 -5.92 14.41
CA ARG A 443 -11.94 -6.78 13.55
C ARG A 443 -12.64 -6.02 12.44
N ILE A 444 -12.96 -6.76 11.40
CA ILE A 444 -13.89 -6.37 10.36
C ILE A 444 -15.21 -7.11 10.56
N ILE A 445 -16.32 -6.41 10.35
CA ILE A 445 -17.67 -6.89 10.60
C ILE A 445 -18.51 -6.56 9.38
N ASP A 446 -19.20 -7.55 8.87
CA ASP A 446 -20.19 -7.42 7.81
C ASP A 446 -21.56 -7.85 8.36
N ILE A 447 -22.52 -6.94 8.27
CA ILE A 447 -23.86 -7.10 8.82
C ILE A 447 -24.86 -6.98 7.67
N GLU A 448 -25.38 -8.12 7.27
CA GLU A 448 -26.47 -8.24 6.29
C GLU A 448 -27.78 -8.37 7.06
N ARG A 449 -28.76 -7.53 6.72
CA ARG A 449 -30.03 -7.44 7.46
C ARG A 449 -31.19 -7.56 6.49
N TRP A 450 -31.98 -8.60 6.66
CA TRP A 450 -33.18 -8.80 5.86
C TRP A 450 -34.19 -7.70 6.13
N PRO A 451 -35.07 -7.41 5.15
CA PRO A 451 -36.09 -6.40 5.33
C PRO A 451 -36.96 -6.60 6.58
N PHE A 452 -37.35 -5.49 7.20
CA PHE A 452 -38.16 -5.46 8.42
C PHE A 452 -37.54 -6.15 9.65
N TYR A 453 -36.21 -6.27 9.70
CA TYR A 453 -35.48 -6.90 10.81
C TYR A 453 -35.87 -8.37 11.07
N LEU A 454 -36.35 -9.08 10.04
CA LEU A 454 -36.78 -10.48 10.18
C LEU A 454 -35.61 -11.43 10.48
N ARG A 455 -34.41 -11.13 9.95
CA ARG A 455 -33.17 -11.89 10.14
C ARG A 455 -31.96 -10.96 10.06
N GLU A 456 -30.95 -11.24 10.86
CA GLU A 456 -29.64 -10.57 10.82
C GLU A 456 -28.56 -11.64 10.69
N GLN A 457 -27.73 -11.51 9.66
CA GLN A 457 -26.53 -12.33 9.48
C GLN A 457 -25.32 -11.45 9.71
N ARG A 458 -24.46 -11.86 10.64
CA ARG A 458 -23.26 -11.12 11.03
C ARG A 458 -22.03 -11.99 10.82
N ARG A 459 -21.12 -11.54 9.96
CA ARG A 459 -19.81 -12.15 9.72
C ARG A 459 -18.73 -11.28 10.34
N GLU A 460 -17.78 -11.88 11.05
CA GLU A 460 -16.64 -11.15 11.63
C GLU A 460 -15.33 -11.85 11.32
N ALA A 461 -14.28 -11.06 11.10
CA ALA A 461 -12.90 -11.56 11.04
C ALA A 461 -11.95 -10.61 11.78
N SER A 462 -10.90 -11.17 12.38
CA SER A 462 -9.82 -10.37 12.98
C SER A 462 -8.99 -9.69 11.89
N LEU A 463 -8.56 -8.45 12.11
CA LEU A 463 -7.67 -7.74 11.20
C LEU A 463 -6.34 -8.48 10.98
N GLY A 464 -5.84 -9.19 12.00
CA GLY A 464 -4.63 -10.00 11.90
C GLY A 464 -4.73 -11.18 10.92
N LYS A 465 -5.96 -11.60 10.55
CA LYS A 465 -6.19 -12.68 9.59
C LYS A 465 -6.37 -12.19 8.15
N ILE A 466 -6.34 -10.86 7.90
CA ILE A 466 -6.46 -10.30 6.56
C ILE A 466 -5.16 -10.55 5.80
N GLN A 467 -5.26 -11.11 4.60
CA GLN A 467 -4.12 -11.49 3.77
C GLN A 467 -3.96 -10.55 2.58
N ASN A 468 -5.06 -10.26 1.90
CA ASN A 468 -5.08 -9.45 0.70
C ASN A 468 -6.34 -8.58 0.69
N VAL A 469 -6.18 -7.34 0.21
CA VAL A 469 -7.29 -6.41 0.03
C VAL A 469 -7.23 -5.93 -1.41
N SER A 470 -8.23 -6.30 -2.19
CA SER A 470 -8.39 -5.86 -3.56
C SER A 470 -9.54 -4.87 -3.69
N LEU A 471 -9.44 -3.96 -4.66
CA LEU A 471 -10.55 -3.08 -5.02
C LEU A 471 -10.89 -3.23 -6.49
N GLU A 472 -12.13 -2.94 -6.83
CA GLU A 472 -12.65 -2.93 -8.20
C GLU A 472 -13.56 -1.72 -8.39
N ILE A 473 -13.23 -0.85 -9.34
CA ILE A 473 -14.02 0.31 -9.73
C ILE A 473 -14.64 0.02 -11.10
N PRO A 474 -15.97 -0.12 -11.19
CA PRO A 474 -16.63 -0.50 -12.43
C PRO A 474 -16.78 0.68 -13.40
N GLY A 475 -16.18 0.55 -14.57
CA GLY A 475 -16.42 1.38 -15.75
C GLY A 475 -16.18 2.88 -15.55
N VAL A 476 -16.75 3.66 -16.48
CA VAL A 476 -16.67 5.12 -16.45
C VAL A 476 -17.55 5.71 -15.34
N LEU A 477 -18.73 5.13 -15.09
CA LEU A 477 -19.66 5.57 -14.06
C LEU A 477 -19.09 5.39 -12.64
N GLY A 478 -18.44 4.26 -12.37
CA GLY A 478 -17.72 4.01 -11.10
C GLY A 478 -16.63 5.03 -10.86
N LYS A 479 -15.88 5.39 -11.90
CA LYS A 479 -14.82 6.41 -11.81
C LYS A 479 -15.37 7.83 -11.59
N LEU A 480 -16.44 8.19 -12.30
CA LEU A 480 -17.05 9.52 -12.21
C LEU A 480 -17.70 9.76 -10.85
N LEU A 481 -18.41 8.75 -10.34
CA LEU A 481 -19.13 8.81 -9.07
C LEU A 481 -18.30 8.27 -7.88
N ASN A 482 -17.06 7.85 -8.15
CA ASN A 482 -16.09 7.29 -7.22
C ASN A 482 -16.67 6.19 -6.32
N TYR A 483 -17.36 5.21 -6.90
CA TYR A 483 -17.83 4.01 -6.20
C TYR A 483 -17.17 2.75 -6.77
N GLY A 484 -17.08 1.71 -5.95
CA GLY A 484 -16.56 0.40 -6.35
C GLY A 484 -16.67 -0.61 -5.22
N SER A 485 -16.25 -1.83 -5.45
CA SER A 485 -16.25 -2.89 -4.44
C SER A 485 -14.85 -3.07 -3.87
N VAL A 486 -14.75 -3.44 -2.59
CA VAL A 486 -13.49 -3.80 -1.93
C VAL A 486 -13.61 -5.22 -1.40
N THR A 487 -12.78 -6.12 -1.87
CA THR A 487 -12.78 -7.54 -1.48
C THR A 487 -11.61 -7.80 -0.55
N ILE A 488 -11.89 -8.43 0.59
CA ILE A 488 -10.95 -8.63 1.69
C ILE A 488 -10.85 -10.12 1.92
N GLU A 489 -9.70 -10.67 1.59
CA GLU A 489 -9.42 -12.10 1.71
C GLU A 489 -8.84 -12.36 3.10
N THR A 490 -9.42 -13.33 3.81
CA THR A 490 -9.04 -13.70 5.17
C THR A 490 -8.61 -15.15 5.25
N ALA A 491 -7.66 -15.44 6.14
CA ALA A 491 -7.14 -16.79 6.37
C ALA A 491 -8.25 -17.77 6.79
N GLY A 492 -8.53 -18.77 5.93
CA GLY A 492 -9.44 -19.88 6.24
C GLY A 492 -10.93 -19.52 6.37
N ALA A 493 -11.34 -18.35 5.87
CA ALA A 493 -12.74 -17.92 5.86
C ALA A 493 -13.16 -17.36 4.47
N GLU A 494 -14.47 -17.27 4.24
CA GLU A 494 -15.00 -16.65 3.02
C GLU A 494 -14.56 -15.18 2.91
N PRO A 495 -14.25 -14.69 1.70
CA PRO A 495 -13.84 -13.31 1.52
C PRO A 495 -14.97 -12.34 1.87
N PHE A 496 -14.63 -11.26 2.55
CA PHE A 496 -15.57 -10.18 2.85
C PHE A 496 -15.60 -9.24 1.66
N THR A 497 -16.78 -8.99 1.10
CA THR A 497 -16.92 -8.08 -0.05
C THR A 497 -17.74 -6.87 0.35
N PHE A 498 -17.10 -5.72 0.35
CA PHE A 498 -17.74 -4.43 0.60
C PHE A 498 -18.25 -3.89 -0.74
N ASP A 499 -19.52 -4.15 -1.04
CA ASP A 499 -20.08 -3.87 -2.35
C ASP A 499 -20.44 -2.40 -2.55
N CYS A 500 -20.03 -1.85 -3.70
CA CYS A 500 -20.41 -0.51 -4.16
C CYS A 500 -20.21 0.56 -3.07
N VAL A 501 -19.08 0.56 -2.38
CA VAL A 501 -18.76 1.57 -1.37
C VAL A 501 -18.26 2.86 -2.03
N LYS A 502 -18.57 4.00 -1.41
CA LYS A 502 -18.08 5.31 -1.84
C LYS A 502 -16.60 5.46 -1.51
N ASN A 503 -15.84 5.96 -2.48
CA ASN A 503 -14.39 6.10 -2.44
C ASN A 503 -13.70 4.77 -2.04
N PRO A 504 -13.77 3.71 -2.86
CA PRO A 504 -13.20 2.40 -2.51
C PRO A 504 -11.71 2.46 -2.19
N ARG A 505 -10.98 3.39 -2.83
CA ARG A 505 -9.56 3.66 -2.53
C ARG A 505 -9.31 4.12 -1.10
N ASP A 506 -10.18 4.99 -0.56
CA ASP A 506 -10.05 5.46 0.82
C ASP A 506 -10.37 4.33 1.80
N VAL A 507 -11.29 3.43 1.44
CA VAL A 507 -11.66 2.27 2.25
C VAL A 507 -10.53 1.25 2.32
N GLN A 508 -9.95 0.89 1.18
CA GLN A 508 -8.77 0.03 1.12
C GLN A 508 -7.62 0.60 1.95
N ALA A 509 -7.29 1.89 1.76
CA ALA A 509 -6.22 2.55 2.50
C ALA A 509 -6.48 2.57 4.03
N GLU A 510 -7.72 2.82 4.44
CA GLU A 510 -8.12 2.79 5.85
C GLU A 510 -7.99 1.40 6.47
N ILE A 511 -8.45 0.36 5.79
CA ILE A 511 -8.34 -1.04 6.24
C ILE A 511 -6.87 -1.41 6.35
N PHE A 512 -6.07 -1.12 5.32
CA PHE A 512 -4.65 -1.42 5.31
C PHE A 512 -3.91 -0.75 6.47
N ARG A 513 -4.15 0.55 6.68
CA ARG A 513 -3.57 1.30 7.80
C ARG A 513 -3.91 0.68 9.16
N ARG A 514 -5.15 0.22 9.35
CA ARG A 514 -5.59 -0.43 10.60
C ARG A 514 -4.98 -1.81 10.77
N VAL A 515 -4.86 -2.59 9.70
CA VAL A 515 -4.16 -3.89 9.71
C VAL A 515 -2.70 -3.70 10.11
N GLU A 516 -1.99 -2.73 9.52
CA GLU A 516 -0.61 -2.43 9.89
C GLU A 516 -0.49 -2.00 11.36
N THR A 517 -1.39 -1.14 11.84
CA THR A 517 -1.39 -0.69 13.24
C THR A 517 -1.65 -1.85 14.19
N PHE A 518 -2.61 -2.72 13.88
CA PHE A 518 -2.92 -3.92 14.65
C PHE A 518 -1.71 -4.88 14.72
N GLN A 519 -1.07 -5.16 13.58
CA GLN A 519 0.13 -6.00 13.51
C GLN A 519 1.35 -5.39 14.22
N GLN A 520 1.43 -4.06 14.32
CA GLN A 520 2.47 -3.40 15.11
C GLN A 520 2.25 -3.61 16.61
N LEU A 521 1.01 -3.45 17.08
CA LEU A 521 0.64 -3.66 18.48
C LEU A 521 0.84 -5.13 18.91
N GLU A 522 0.36 -6.09 18.12
CA GLU A 522 0.51 -7.52 18.41
C GLU A 522 1.99 -7.91 18.51
N ARG A 523 2.85 -7.38 17.62
CA ARG A 523 4.31 -7.59 17.71
C ARG A 523 4.93 -6.97 18.95
N GLN A 524 4.47 -5.79 19.37
CA GLN A 524 4.98 -5.16 20.59
C GLN A 524 4.62 -6.00 21.82
N GLU A 525 3.36 -6.46 21.91
CA GLU A 525 2.90 -7.33 22.97
C GLU A 525 3.66 -8.67 22.98
N GLU A 526 3.83 -9.32 21.82
CA GLU A 526 4.62 -10.54 21.70
C GLU A 526 6.09 -10.33 22.09
N ALA A 527 6.70 -9.23 21.65
CA ALA A 527 8.08 -8.90 21.98
C ALA A 527 8.23 -8.67 23.49
N GLU A 528 7.29 -7.98 24.13
CA GLU A 528 7.27 -7.79 25.58
C GLU A 528 7.10 -9.12 26.32
N ARG A 529 6.20 -9.98 25.85
CA ARG A 529 5.99 -11.31 26.44
C ARG A 529 7.24 -12.19 26.32
N ARG A 530 7.85 -12.25 25.13
CA ARG A 530 9.12 -12.98 24.92
C ARG A 530 10.25 -12.39 25.77
N ARG A 531 10.31 -11.06 25.93
CA ARG A 531 11.29 -10.42 26.83
C ARG A 531 11.09 -10.88 28.28
N ALA A 532 9.86 -10.92 28.77
CA ALA A 532 9.56 -11.40 30.11
C ALA A 532 9.95 -12.87 30.31
N GLU A 533 9.64 -13.74 29.33
CA GLU A 533 10.03 -15.14 29.35
C GLU A 533 11.56 -15.31 29.32
N LEU A 534 12.29 -14.59 28.48
CA LEU A 534 13.76 -14.68 28.42
C LEU A 534 14.43 -14.29 29.73
N VAL A 535 13.94 -13.25 30.40
CA VAL A 535 14.44 -12.84 31.72
C VAL A 535 14.28 -13.97 32.74
N ASP A 536 13.13 -14.65 32.73
CA ASP A 536 12.86 -15.80 33.59
C ASP A 536 13.85 -16.96 33.31
N TRP A 537 14.12 -17.27 32.03
CA TRP A 537 15.12 -18.28 31.64
C TRP A 537 16.53 -17.96 32.16
N PHE A 538 16.94 -16.69 32.13
CA PHE A 538 18.25 -16.29 32.68
C PHE A 538 18.30 -16.44 34.20
N THR A 539 17.19 -16.19 34.91
CA THR A 539 17.17 -16.44 36.37
C THR A 539 17.28 -17.94 36.68
N VAL A 540 16.62 -18.80 35.89
CA VAL A 540 16.76 -20.26 36.03
C VAL A 540 18.18 -20.71 35.70
N TYR A 541 18.81 -20.14 34.67
CA TYR A 541 20.20 -20.43 34.32
C TYR A 541 21.17 -20.03 35.45
N ASP A 542 21.04 -18.82 35.99
CA ASP A 542 21.87 -18.32 37.09
C ASP A 542 21.73 -19.20 38.34
N GLN A 543 20.50 -19.64 38.66
CA GLN A 543 20.27 -20.61 39.75
C GLN A 543 20.97 -21.95 39.52
N ILE A 544 20.95 -22.47 38.29
CA ILE A 544 21.64 -23.72 37.95
C ILE A 544 23.17 -23.53 38.03
N ASP A 545 23.70 -22.39 37.57
CA ASP A 545 25.14 -22.12 37.59
C ASP A 545 25.64 -21.95 39.03
N LEU A 546 24.93 -21.18 39.87
CA LEU A 546 25.18 -21.08 41.31
C LEU A 546 25.11 -22.44 42.02
N SER A 547 24.19 -23.32 41.61
CA SER A 547 24.11 -24.67 42.15
C SER A 547 25.30 -25.55 41.76
N LYS A 548 25.84 -25.38 40.54
CA LYS A 548 27.05 -26.08 40.08
C LYS A 548 28.29 -25.62 40.82
N ASP A 549 28.44 -24.32 41.02
CA ASP A 549 29.55 -23.76 41.80
C ASP A 549 29.50 -24.20 43.27
N SER A 550 28.30 -24.35 43.85
CA SER A 550 28.13 -24.89 45.20
C SER A 550 28.46 -26.38 45.35
N ALA A 551 28.40 -27.14 44.25
CA ALA A 551 28.65 -28.59 44.23
C ALA A 551 30.13 -28.96 44.03
N ASN A 552 30.99 -27.99 43.68
CA ASN A 552 32.41 -28.20 43.40
C ASN A 552 33.27 -27.24 44.25
N PRO A 553 33.53 -27.56 45.54
CA PRO A 553 34.40 -26.71 46.35
C PRO A 553 35.83 -26.73 45.79
N PRO A 554 36.57 -25.60 45.87
CA PRO A 554 37.95 -25.56 45.41
C PRO A 554 38.81 -26.59 46.18
N PRO A 555 39.81 -27.22 45.54
CA PRO A 555 40.67 -28.17 46.22
C PRO A 555 41.40 -27.44 47.36
N SER A 556 41.19 -27.92 48.58
CA SER A 556 41.76 -27.39 49.82
C SER A 556 43.28 -27.34 49.72
N SER A 557 43.84 -26.14 49.64
CA SER A 557 45.27 -25.86 49.72
C SER A 557 45.75 -25.92 51.17
N HIS A 558 45.96 -27.11 51.71
CA HIS A 558 46.83 -27.30 52.87
C HIS A 558 47.42 -28.72 52.89
N GLN A 559 48.69 -28.84 52.47
CA GLN A 559 49.68 -29.74 53.05
C GLN A 559 51.04 -29.50 52.36
N GLN A 560 51.80 -28.52 52.86
CA GLN A 560 53.27 -28.49 52.78
C GLN A 560 53.78 -27.36 53.69
N GLU A 561 53.95 -27.68 54.98
CA GLU A 561 54.96 -27.04 55.82
C GLU A 561 55.48 -28.15 56.76
N THR A 562 56.75 -28.53 56.51
CA THR A 562 57.64 -29.29 57.39
C THR A 562 58.68 -28.34 57.94
#